data_AF-A0A813CK74-F1
#
_entry.id   AF-A0A813CK74-F1
#
_cell.length_a   1.000
_cell.length_b   1.000
_cell.length_c   1.000
_cell.angle_alpha   90.00
_cell.angle_beta   90.00
_cell.angle_gamma   90.00
#
_symmetry.space_group_name_H-M   'P 1'
#
loop_
_entity.id
_entity.type
_entity.pdbx_description
1 polymer ?
#
loop_
_entity_poly.entity_id
_entity_poly.type
_entity_poly.pdbx_seq_one_letter_code
_entity_poly.pdbx_strand_id
1 'polypeptide(L)'
;MNLPRAIGAIVFACVSSLATAAQPAAEPGRYELLSGVLSSVVETRPQDLRDPALRALRYLEDQDLKPFFGHLASRREPLYRGHGIFGLAELEDPARVNTHLIAKIESPSEQAALIGEAIRLGYLEGEGIREILNWSSIPPIVEVMLIATLGDEMASDTMKTRLERLSEGESPRVSLFANILLVNTDRSTERTARVIEQLNAMREVERLATLAIVLGLVRDNDLTGTGPLLAALCDAFADDDRVRHDALGTYLIIDPQAAGTRWRKDFTQTDSLSAKVRLMFHALSAADRMDASLFNALKDEGNPLLGALIDAAKARASGNLDTQALLALIDTGHRAAMFWVIDHVEDLPDERAVPVLRHAVDRAVAREDKHAPVTPAFAEAAAGLAGRDADQLVEPLRRSVASRDITAVDGILVALLRASDGVPWDASTEPEWTDDRAEALSIVLHAQFEPGELEDEAHREKLERVALGFGGLPQMFRVQAAWMSLEARGEGRRVTAQLMAGTGSADE
;
A
#
# COMPACT_ATOMS: atom_id res chain seq x y z
N MET A 1 -40.39 15.89 -41.64
CA MET A 1 -39.87 16.31 -42.96
C MET A 1 -38.40 15.95 -43.00
N ASN A 2 -38.07 14.76 -43.51
CA ASN A 2 -37.73 14.48 -44.91
C ASN A 2 -36.23 14.74 -45.18
N LEU A 3 -35.51 13.62 -45.31
CA LEU A 3 -34.26 13.51 -46.07
C LEU A 3 -34.40 14.14 -47.48
N PRO A 4 -33.25 14.43 -48.12
CA PRO A 4 -32.96 13.63 -49.30
C PRO A 4 -31.51 13.13 -49.41
N ARG A 5 -31.38 12.00 -50.11
CA ARG A 5 -30.16 11.36 -50.62
C ARG A 5 -29.74 11.99 -51.96
N ALA A 6 -28.43 12.01 -52.24
CA ALA A 6 -27.79 11.87 -53.56
C ALA A 6 -26.30 11.55 -53.31
N ILE A 7 -25.78 10.33 -53.55
CA ILE A 7 -25.26 9.75 -54.81
C ILE A 7 -24.32 10.69 -55.58
N GLY A 8 -23.02 10.37 -55.56
CA GLY A 8 -21.98 10.89 -56.45
C GLY A 8 -20.74 10.00 -56.38
N ALA A 9 -20.40 9.37 -57.50
CA ALA A 9 -19.42 8.30 -57.66
C ALA A 9 -17.96 8.78 -57.72
N ILE A 10 -17.01 8.02 -57.16
CA ILE A 10 -15.57 8.11 -57.51
C ILE A 10 -14.95 6.70 -57.63
N VAL A 11 -14.68 6.36 -58.89
CA VAL A 11 -13.53 5.64 -59.48
C VAL A 11 -12.86 4.49 -58.71
N PHE A 12 -13.11 3.27 -59.20
CA PHE A 12 -12.28 2.08 -59.03
C PHE A 12 -10.91 2.28 -59.70
N ALA A 13 -9.83 2.30 -58.92
CA ALA A 13 -8.48 2.05 -59.42
C ALA A 13 -8.04 0.66 -58.94
N CYS A 14 -8.06 -0.30 -59.87
CA CYS A 14 -7.44 -1.61 -59.68
C CYS A 14 -5.93 -1.44 -59.60
N VAL A 15 -5.37 -1.44 -58.38
CA VAL A 15 -3.95 -1.70 -58.18
C VAL A 15 -3.79 -3.22 -58.06
N SER A 16 -3.37 -3.83 -59.16
CA SER A 16 -2.89 -5.21 -59.19
C SER A 16 -1.57 -5.30 -58.42
N SER A 17 -1.65 -5.47 -57.10
CA SER A 17 -0.47 -5.83 -56.31
C SER A 17 -0.20 -7.30 -56.53
N LEU A 18 0.91 -7.61 -57.20
CA LEU A 18 1.49 -8.94 -57.28
C LEU A 18 1.70 -9.46 -55.86
N ALA A 19 0.84 -10.38 -55.42
CA ALA A 19 1.05 -11.15 -54.22
C ALA A 19 2.27 -12.04 -54.44
N THR A 20 3.45 -11.55 -54.04
CA THR A 20 4.54 -12.45 -53.66
C THR A 20 3.97 -13.29 -52.53
N ALA A 21 3.84 -14.60 -52.73
CA ALA A 21 3.48 -15.53 -51.68
C ALA A 21 4.55 -15.43 -50.59
N ALA A 22 4.31 -14.59 -49.59
CA ALA A 22 5.08 -14.60 -48.36
C ALA A 22 4.94 -16.01 -47.79
N GLN A 23 6.07 -16.70 -47.65
CA GLN A 23 6.11 -17.89 -46.81
C GLN A 23 5.42 -17.56 -45.49
N PRO A 24 4.52 -18.42 -44.98
CA PRO A 24 4.00 -18.21 -43.64
C PRO A 24 5.20 -18.10 -42.71
N ALA A 25 5.30 -16.97 -41.99
CA ALA A 25 6.33 -16.79 -40.98
C ALA A 25 6.27 -18.01 -40.07
N ALA A 26 7.42 -18.65 -39.83
CA ALA A 26 7.48 -19.77 -38.90
C ALA A 26 6.82 -19.35 -37.58
N GLU A 27 5.93 -20.18 -37.05
CA GLU A 27 5.32 -19.89 -35.75
C GLU A 27 6.45 -19.67 -34.74
N PRO A 28 6.44 -18.54 -34.01
CA PRO A 28 7.47 -18.26 -33.03
C PRO A 28 7.53 -19.42 -32.03
N GLY A 29 8.75 -19.82 -31.66
CA GLY A 29 8.93 -20.85 -30.65
C GLY A 29 8.38 -20.40 -29.30
N ARG A 30 8.16 -21.37 -28.40
CA ARG A 30 7.63 -21.11 -27.05
C ARG A 30 8.48 -20.08 -26.28
N TYR A 31 9.80 -20.14 -26.44
CA TYR A 31 10.72 -19.16 -25.84
C TYR A 31 10.44 -17.73 -26.33
N GLU A 32 10.28 -17.52 -27.64
CA GLU A 32 10.03 -16.21 -28.24
C GLU A 32 8.69 -15.62 -27.76
N LEU A 33 7.67 -16.46 -27.60
CA LEU A 33 6.37 -16.04 -27.10
C LEU A 33 6.43 -15.59 -25.63
N LEU A 34 7.03 -16.41 -24.75
CA LEU A 34 7.14 -16.10 -23.32
C LEU A 34 8.08 -14.92 -23.06
N SER A 35 9.23 -14.88 -23.73
CA SER A 35 10.14 -13.75 -23.65
C SER A 35 9.52 -12.48 -24.23
N GLY A 36 8.61 -12.57 -25.21
CA GLY A 36 7.80 -11.45 -25.68
C GLY A 36 6.84 -10.90 -24.62
N VAL A 37 6.24 -11.77 -23.79
CA VAL A 37 5.42 -11.34 -22.64
C VAL A 37 6.26 -10.55 -21.64
N LEU A 38 7.44 -11.05 -21.29
CA LEU A 38 8.37 -10.34 -20.39
C LEU A 38 8.92 -9.04 -21.01
N SER A 39 9.30 -9.07 -22.29
CA SER A 39 9.81 -7.89 -23.00
C SER A 39 8.76 -6.79 -23.07
N SER A 40 7.47 -7.16 -23.09
CA SER A 40 6.38 -6.18 -23.05
C SER A 40 6.28 -5.36 -21.75
N VAL A 41 7.03 -5.73 -20.70
CA VAL A 41 7.17 -4.96 -19.46
C VAL A 41 8.10 -3.75 -19.65
N VAL A 42 9.10 -3.90 -20.52
CA VAL A 42 10.13 -2.89 -20.77
C VAL A 42 9.94 -2.11 -22.08
N GLU A 43 9.15 -2.64 -23.00
CA GLU A 43 8.78 -2.00 -24.25
C GLU A 43 7.72 -0.90 -24.06
N THR A 44 7.53 -0.05 -25.08
CA THR A 44 6.70 1.17 -25.14
C THR A 44 5.19 0.92 -24.93
N ARG A 45 4.82 0.48 -23.73
CA ARG A 45 3.44 0.44 -23.24
C ARG A 45 3.11 1.70 -22.44
N PRO A 46 1.82 2.06 -22.33
CA PRO A 46 1.42 3.13 -21.44
C PRO A 46 1.80 2.78 -19.98
N GLN A 47 2.13 3.80 -19.20
CA GLN A 47 2.75 3.67 -17.88
C GLN A 47 1.89 2.88 -16.88
N ASP A 48 0.56 2.93 -17.02
CA ASP A 48 -0.43 2.23 -16.22
C ASP A 48 -0.32 0.69 -16.28
N LEU A 49 0.22 0.15 -17.37
CA LEU A 49 0.46 -1.28 -17.53
C LEU A 49 1.89 -1.71 -17.12
N ARG A 50 2.84 -0.78 -17.14
CA ARG A 50 4.27 -1.06 -16.86
C ARG A 50 4.57 -1.17 -15.36
N ASP A 51 4.09 -0.23 -14.55
CA ASP A 51 4.35 -0.21 -13.09
C ASP A 51 3.89 -1.50 -12.39
N PRO A 52 2.64 -1.98 -12.59
CA PRO A 52 2.19 -3.23 -11.95
C PRO A 52 3.01 -4.46 -12.37
N ALA A 53 3.46 -4.51 -13.64
CA ALA A 53 4.23 -5.63 -14.14
C ALA A 53 5.67 -5.68 -13.58
N LEU A 54 6.34 -4.52 -13.48
CA LEU A 54 7.66 -4.42 -12.82
C LEU A 54 7.56 -4.75 -11.33
N ARG A 55 6.48 -4.31 -10.67
CA ARG A 55 6.21 -4.65 -9.28
C ARG A 55 5.94 -6.15 -9.10
N ALA A 56 5.27 -6.79 -10.04
CA ALA A 56 5.01 -8.22 -9.98
C ALA A 56 6.29 -9.07 -10.05
N LEU A 57 7.26 -8.64 -10.86
CA LEU A 57 8.59 -9.28 -10.90
C LEU A 57 9.34 -9.09 -9.58
N ARG A 58 9.21 -7.93 -8.95
CA ARG A 58 9.80 -7.66 -7.63
C ARG A 58 9.22 -8.58 -6.54
N TYR A 59 7.91 -8.80 -6.55
CA TYR A 59 7.23 -9.71 -5.60
C TYR A 59 7.62 -11.18 -5.71
N LEU A 60 8.36 -11.59 -6.76
CA LEU A 60 8.91 -12.94 -6.81
C LEU A 60 10.14 -13.12 -5.93
N GLU A 61 10.82 -12.02 -5.57
CA GLU A 61 12.05 -12.04 -4.75
C GLU A 61 13.15 -13.00 -5.27
N ASP A 62 13.11 -13.28 -6.57
CA ASP A 62 14.03 -14.19 -7.23
C ASP A 62 15.41 -13.54 -7.47
N GLN A 63 16.46 -14.16 -6.93
CA GLN A 63 17.84 -13.71 -7.05
C GLN A 63 18.36 -13.70 -8.50
N ASP A 64 17.80 -14.52 -9.40
CA ASP A 64 18.16 -14.53 -10.82
C ASP A 64 17.68 -13.27 -11.57
N LEU A 65 16.78 -12.47 -10.96
CA LEU A 65 16.37 -11.15 -11.45
C LEU A 65 17.33 -10.02 -11.02
N LYS A 66 18.29 -10.25 -10.12
CA LYS A 66 19.24 -9.22 -9.64
C LYS A 66 19.94 -8.46 -10.78
N PRO A 67 20.45 -9.11 -11.85
CA PRO A 67 21.06 -8.41 -12.97
C PRO A 67 20.07 -7.49 -13.71
N PHE A 68 18.82 -7.91 -13.86
CA PHE A 68 17.76 -7.11 -14.48
C PHE A 68 17.45 -5.86 -13.66
N PHE A 69 17.28 -5.97 -12.34
CA PHE A 69 17.06 -4.81 -11.47
C PHE A 69 18.27 -3.88 -11.43
N GLY A 70 19.49 -4.42 -11.45
CA GLY A 70 20.73 -3.65 -11.61
C GLY A 70 20.75 -2.81 -12.89
N HIS A 71 20.32 -3.40 -14.00
CA HIS A 71 20.19 -2.70 -15.27
C HIS A 71 19.11 -1.61 -15.21
N LEU A 72 17.93 -1.92 -14.67
CA LEU A 72 16.85 -0.94 -14.49
C LEU A 72 17.29 0.26 -13.64
N ALA A 73 18.04 0.02 -12.55
CA ALA A 73 18.56 1.07 -11.65
C ALA A 73 19.56 2.01 -12.34
N SER A 74 20.16 1.59 -13.46
CA SER A 74 21.07 2.43 -14.25
C SER A 74 20.37 3.29 -15.32
N ARG A 75 19.06 3.10 -15.53
CA ARG A 75 18.33 3.78 -16.61
C ARG A 75 18.06 5.26 -16.33
N ARG A 76 17.80 6.01 -17.40
CA ARG A 76 17.44 7.43 -17.35
C ARG A 76 15.99 7.68 -16.92
N GLU A 77 15.06 6.82 -17.34
CA GLU A 77 13.64 6.95 -17.02
C GLU A 77 13.38 6.70 -15.51
N PRO A 78 12.77 7.66 -14.78
CA PRO A 78 12.56 7.55 -13.33
C PRO A 78 11.79 6.31 -12.89
N LEU A 79 10.82 5.88 -13.70
CA LEU A 79 10.02 4.68 -13.43
C LEU A 79 10.92 3.44 -13.32
N TYR A 80 11.72 3.16 -14.35
CA TYR A 80 12.63 2.03 -14.37
C TYR A 80 13.67 2.13 -13.27
N ARG A 81 14.25 3.32 -13.06
CA ARG A 81 15.25 3.52 -12.02
C ARG A 81 14.70 3.19 -10.63
N GLY A 82 13.49 3.67 -10.32
CA GLY A 82 12.82 3.37 -9.05
C GLY A 82 12.59 1.88 -8.84
N HIS A 83 12.01 1.18 -9.83
CA HIS A 83 11.82 -0.28 -9.73
C HIS A 83 13.14 -1.05 -9.64
N GLY A 84 14.19 -0.60 -10.32
CA GLY A 84 15.51 -1.22 -10.20
C GLY A 84 16.11 -1.04 -8.81
N ILE A 85 16.04 0.17 -8.24
CA ILE A 85 16.55 0.45 -6.88
C ILE A 85 15.79 -0.37 -5.84
N PHE A 86 14.46 -0.40 -5.90
CA PHE A 86 13.66 -1.14 -4.92
C PHE A 86 13.73 -2.66 -5.12
N GLY A 87 13.77 -3.14 -6.37
CA GLY A 87 13.96 -4.57 -6.63
C GLY A 87 15.32 -5.07 -6.15
N LEU A 88 16.39 -4.26 -6.25
CA LEU A 88 17.66 -4.60 -5.62
C LEU A 88 17.57 -4.60 -4.09
N ALA A 89 16.82 -3.67 -3.50
CA ALA A 89 16.66 -3.58 -2.05
C ALA A 89 15.93 -4.79 -1.46
N GLU A 90 14.89 -5.27 -2.16
CA GLU A 90 14.07 -6.42 -1.77
C GLU A 90 14.82 -7.75 -1.85
N LEU A 91 15.85 -7.85 -2.69
CA LEU A 91 16.69 -9.04 -2.79
C LEU A 91 17.80 -9.13 -1.72
N GLU A 92 17.93 -8.13 -0.85
CA GLU A 92 18.89 -8.14 0.26
C GLU A 92 18.22 -8.62 1.56
N ASP A 93 18.98 -9.26 2.45
CA ASP A 93 18.51 -9.70 3.77
C ASP A 93 19.36 -9.05 4.88
N PRO A 94 18.82 -8.07 5.63
CA PRO A 94 17.48 -7.50 5.53
C PRO A 94 17.32 -6.55 4.32
N ALA A 95 16.08 -6.35 3.87
CA ALA A 95 15.76 -5.49 2.73
C ALA A 95 16.21 -4.03 2.97
N ARG A 96 17.10 -3.51 2.12
CA ARG A 96 17.72 -2.19 2.31
C ARG A 96 18.08 -1.51 0.99
N VAL A 97 17.77 -0.22 0.88
CA VAL A 97 18.13 0.57 -0.29
C VAL A 97 19.61 0.97 -0.25
N ASN A 98 20.30 0.80 -1.38
CA ASN A 98 21.62 1.37 -1.60
C ASN A 98 21.52 2.88 -1.85
N THR A 99 21.81 3.66 -0.81
CA THR A 99 21.85 5.13 -0.79
C THR A 99 22.73 5.73 -1.89
N HIS A 100 23.84 5.07 -2.27
CA HIS A 100 24.72 5.54 -3.35
C HIS A 100 24.06 5.49 -4.74
N LEU A 101 23.06 4.62 -4.96
CA LEU A 101 22.29 4.64 -6.21
C LEU A 101 21.38 5.88 -6.26
N ILE A 102 20.76 6.23 -5.14
CA ILE A 102 19.93 7.43 -5.01
C ILE A 102 20.79 8.71 -5.11
N ALA A 103 22.01 8.70 -4.56
CA ALA A 103 22.93 9.84 -4.60
C ALA A 103 23.30 10.25 -6.04
N LYS A 104 23.28 9.31 -6.99
CA LYS A 104 23.60 9.54 -8.41
C LYS A 104 22.46 10.18 -9.21
N ILE A 105 21.29 10.35 -8.61
CA ILE A 105 20.11 10.90 -9.29
C ILE A 105 20.22 12.42 -9.34
N GLU A 106 20.28 12.96 -10.56
CA GLU A 106 20.43 14.40 -10.78
C GLU A 106 19.17 15.20 -10.43
N SER A 107 17.99 14.60 -10.61
CA SER A 107 16.69 15.24 -10.38
C SER A 107 16.36 15.28 -8.88
N PRO A 108 16.31 16.48 -8.25
CA PRO A 108 16.04 16.59 -6.81
C PRO A 108 14.65 16.07 -6.42
N SER A 109 13.66 16.21 -7.31
CA SER A 109 12.31 15.73 -7.07
C SER A 109 12.20 14.21 -7.15
N GLU A 110 12.94 13.58 -8.08
CA GLU A 110 13.00 12.12 -8.17
C GLU A 110 13.74 11.54 -6.97
N GLN A 111 14.87 12.15 -6.60
CA GLN A 111 15.63 11.77 -5.41
C GLN A 111 14.75 11.85 -4.15
N ALA A 112 14.00 12.93 -3.99
CA ALA A 112 13.05 13.08 -2.88
C ALA A 112 11.95 12.02 -2.88
N ALA A 113 11.38 11.69 -4.05
CA ALA A 113 10.35 10.67 -4.18
C ALA A 113 10.86 9.29 -3.78
N LEU A 114 12.08 8.92 -4.22
CA LEU A 114 12.68 7.62 -3.90
C LEU A 114 13.08 7.52 -2.43
N ILE A 115 13.60 8.59 -1.83
CA ILE A 115 13.91 8.62 -0.39
C ILE A 115 12.62 8.49 0.43
N GLY A 116 11.58 9.25 0.08
CA GLY A 116 10.29 9.18 0.78
C GLY A 116 9.65 7.80 0.70
N GLU A 117 9.71 7.16 -0.47
CA GLU A 117 9.21 5.80 -0.66
C GLU A 117 10.08 4.76 0.08
N ALA A 118 11.40 4.92 0.11
CA ALA A 118 12.29 4.05 0.88
C ALA A 118 12.03 4.11 2.39
N ILE A 119 11.75 5.30 2.93
CA ILE A 119 11.31 5.46 4.34
C ILE A 119 9.98 4.75 4.55
N ARG A 120 9.00 4.97 3.67
CA ARG A 120 7.66 4.38 3.77
C ARG A 120 7.67 2.85 3.74
N LEU A 121 8.58 2.26 2.97
CA LEU A 121 8.75 0.80 2.86
C LEU A 121 9.64 0.21 3.97
N GLY A 122 10.24 1.04 4.84
CA GLY A 122 11.18 0.56 5.86
C GLY A 122 12.55 0.16 5.32
N TYR A 123 12.86 0.46 4.05
CA TYR A 123 14.14 0.09 3.43
C TYR A 123 15.25 1.13 3.68
N LEU A 124 14.94 2.21 4.40
CA LEU A 124 15.88 3.28 4.74
C LEU A 124 15.69 3.71 6.20
N GLU A 125 16.62 3.27 7.05
CA GLU A 125 16.60 3.52 8.49
C GLU A 125 18.01 3.85 9.02
N GLY A 126 18.07 4.44 10.22
CA GLY A 126 19.30 4.57 11.01
C GLY A 126 20.51 5.09 10.25
N GLU A 127 21.48 4.20 9.96
CA GLU A 127 22.73 4.55 9.29
C GLU A 127 22.52 5.14 7.88
N GLY A 128 21.59 4.59 7.10
CA GLY A 128 21.29 5.11 5.76
C GLY A 128 20.74 6.53 5.80
N ILE A 129 19.91 6.85 6.79
CA ILE A 129 19.41 8.21 7.02
C ILE A 129 20.57 9.16 7.36
N ARG A 130 21.48 8.76 8.27
CA ARG A 130 22.64 9.57 8.63
C ARG A 130 23.59 9.79 7.45
N GLU A 131 23.77 8.80 6.60
CA GLU A 131 24.57 8.92 5.39
C GLU A 131 24.00 10.00 4.47
N ILE A 132 22.69 9.96 4.18
CA ILE A 132 22.03 10.95 3.32
C ILE A 132 22.12 12.36 3.92
N LEU A 133 21.93 12.50 5.22
CA LEU A 133 22.06 13.80 5.90
C LEU A 133 23.48 14.41 5.79
N ASN A 134 24.48 13.60 5.48
CA ASN A 134 25.87 14.02 5.26
C ASN A 134 26.20 14.31 3.79
N TRP A 135 25.26 14.14 2.86
CA TRP A 135 25.48 14.54 1.46
C TRP A 135 25.67 16.05 1.36
N SER A 136 26.50 16.47 0.40
CA SER A 136 26.86 17.88 0.20
C SER A 136 25.66 18.76 -0.21
N SER A 137 24.63 18.16 -0.80
CA SER A 137 23.40 18.81 -1.20
C SER A 137 22.25 17.83 -1.02
N ILE A 138 21.25 18.23 -0.24
CA ILE A 138 19.99 17.51 -0.07
C ILE A 138 18.83 18.50 -0.21
N PRO A 139 17.72 18.11 -0.87
CA PRO A 139 16.53 18.95 -0.92
C PRO A 139 16.08 19.30 0.51
N PRO A 140 15.82 20.57 0.85
CA PRO A 140 15.47 20.97 2.23
C PRO A 140 14.27 20.23 2.82
N ILE A 141 13.28 19.89 2.00
CA ILE A 141 12.12 19.10 2.44
C ILE A 141 12.50 17.66 2.82
N VAL A 142 13.44 17.06 2.09
CA VAL A 142 13.95 15.72 2.38
C VAL A 142 14.77 15.74 3.67
N GLU A 143 15.58 16.79 3.88
CA GLU A 143 16.31 16.96 5.13
C GLU A 143 15.37 16.99 6.35
N VAL A 144 14.29 17.77 6.28
CA VAL A 144 13.28 17.80 7.35
C VAL A 144 12.64 16.43 7.58
N MET A 145 12.25 15.73 6.51
CA MET A 145 11.64 14.39 6.61
C MET A 145 12.60 13.38 7.24
N LEU A 146 13.86 13.35 6.82
CA LEU A 146 14.88 12.46 7.37
C LEU A 146 15.15 12.74 8.85
N ILE A 147 15.20 14.01 9.24
CA ILE A 147 15.36 14.40 10.65
C ILE A 147 14.17 13.92 11.49
N ALA A 148 12.94 14.00 10.97
CA ALA A 148 11.75 13.51 11.68
C ALA A 148 11.84 12.00 11.96
N THR A 149 12.37 11.23 11.02
CA THR A 149 12.49 9.77 11.12
C THR A 149 13.60 9.30 12.07
N LEU A 150 14.50 10.19 12.54
CA LEU A 150 15.60 9.84 13.43
C LEU A 150 15.18 9.63 14.91
N GLY A 151 13.91 9.82 15.27
CA GLY A 151 13.41 9.61 16.63
C GLY A 151 14.19 10.44 17.67
N ASP A 152 14.76 9.78 18.69
CA ASP A 152 15.48 10.44 19.78
C ASP A 152 16.69 11.27 19.31
N GLU A 153 17.36 10.89 18.22
CA GLU A 153 18.53 11.61 17.69
C GLU A 153 18.17 12.98 17.11
N MET A 154 16.90 13.20 16.80
CA MET A 154 16.39 14.51 16.39
C MET A 154 16.68 15.59 17.43
N ALA A 155 16.72 15.23 18.72
CA ALA A 155 16.99 16.18 19.81
C ALA A 155 18.47 16.56 19.95
N SER A 156 19.38 16.00 19.14
CA SER A 156 20.80 16.36 19.17
C SER A 156 21.04 17.80 18.71
N ASP A 157 22.06 18.46 19.28
CA ASP A 157 22.42 19.84 18.93
C ASP A 157 22.70 20.01 17.42
N THR A 158 23.25 18.98 16.77
CA THR A 158 23.50 18.99 15.33
C THR A 158 22.20 19.03 14.52
N MET A 159 21.22 18.18 14.87
CA MET A 159 19.92 18.17 14.18
C MET A 159 19.13 19.44 14.49
N LYS A 160 19.15 19.91 15.74
CA LYS A 160 18.52 21.18 16.13
C LYS A 160 19.06 22.36 15.33
N THR A 161 20.38 22.48 15.19
CA THR A 161 21.01 23.54 14.37
C THR A 161 20.54 23.49 12.91
N ARG A 162 20.41 22.30 12.33
CA ARG A 162 19.89 22.12 10.96
C ARG A 162 18.43 22.56 10.87
N LEU A 163 17.59 22.16 11.83
CA LEU A 163 16.19 22.55 11.88
C LEU A 163 16.00 24.05 12.07
N GLU A 164 16.82 24.70 12.90
CA GLU A 164 16.78 26.16 13.09
C GLU A 164 17.03 26.88 11.76
N ARG A 165 18.08 26.49 11.02
CA ARG A 165 18.35 27.00 9.66
C ARG A 165 17.17 26.77 8.71
N LEU A 166 16.57 25.59 8.72
CA LEU A 166 15.42 25.25 7.85
C LEU A 166 14.16 26.04 8.24
N SER A 167 13.98 26.33 9.53
CA SER A 167 12.84 27.10 10.06
C SER A 167 12.85 28.56 9.62
N GLU A 168 14.03 29.09 9.29
CA GLU A 168 14.24 30.46 8.81
C GLU A 168 14.33 30.56 7.28
N GLY A 169 14.30 29.43 6.58
CA GLY A 169 14.42 29.37 5.13
C GLY A 169 13.23 29.97 4.37
N GLU A 170 13.45 30.25 3.08
CA GLU A 170 12.46 30.93 2.22
C GLU A 170 11.24 30.07 1.88
N SER A 171 11.34 28.73 1.97
CA SER A 171 10.23 27.83 1.64
C SER A 171 9.25 27.74 2.82
N PRO A 172 8.00 28.25 2.69
CA PRO A 172 7.05 28.28 3.81
C PRO A 172 6.72 26.90 4.35
N ARG A 173 6.64 25.90 3.46
CA ARG A 173 6.35 24.51 3.82
C ARG A 173 7.51 23.88 4.60
N VAL A 174 8.75 24.09 4.18
CA VAL A 174 9.94 23.60 4.89
C VAL A 174 10.06 24.28 6.25
N SER A 175 9.85 25.60 6.28
CA SER A 175 9.84 26.38 7.52
C SER A 175 8.78 25.88 8.51
N LEU A 176 7.56 25.60 8.04
CA LEU A 176 6.47 25.07 8.86
C LEU A 176 6.85 23.73 9.49
N PHE A 177 7.29 22.75 8.68
CA PHE A 177 7.66 21.43 9.20
C PHE A 177 8.87 21.48 10.14
N ALA A 178 9.88 22.28 9.83
CA ALA A 178 11.02 22.48 10.71
C ALA A 178 10.59 23.10 12.06
N ASN A 179 9.67 24.06 12.06
CA ASN A 179 9.13 24.62 13.31
C ASN A 179 8.34 23.58 14.12
N ILE A 180 7.60 22.67 13.48
CA ILE A 180 6.89 21.59 14.18
C ILE A 180 7.88 20.63 14.85
N LEU A 181 8.96 20.24 14.16
CA LEU A 181 10.01 19.40 14.74
C LEU A 181 10.73 20.12 15.90
N LEU A 182 10.98 21.43 15.77
CA LEU A 182 11.55 22.22 16.86
C LEU A 182 10.61 22.30 18.06
N VAL A 183 9.31 22.53 17.85
CA VAL A 183 8.29 22.49 18.93
C VAL A 183 8.33 21.14 19.66
N ASN A 184 8.52 20.03 18.94
CA ASN A 184 8.68 18.73 19.58
C ASN A 184 9.87 18.70 20.56
N THR A 185 10.99 19.32 20.19
CA THR A 185 12.22 19.33 21.00
C THR A 185 12.20 20.33 22.15
N ASP A 186 11.72 21.56 21.91
CA ASP A 186 11.84 22.68 22.86
C ASP A 186 10.53 23.07 23.55
N ARG A 187 9.39 22.59 23.06
CA ARG A 187 8.04 22.90 23.55
C ARG A 187 7.75 24.41 23.59
N SER A 188 8.35 25.17 22.69
CA SER A 188 8.25 26.64 22.65
C SER A 188 6.85 27.11 22.26
N THR A 189 6.26 27.94 23.11
CA THR A 189 4.97 28.61 22.83
C THR A 189 5.07 29.62 21.71
N GLU A 190 6.23 30.27 21.54
CA GLU A 190 6.47 31.21 20.44
C GLU A 190 6.48 30.49 19.09
N ARG A 191 7.18 29.35 19.00
CA ARG A 191 7.17 28.53 17.78
C ARG A 191 5.81 27.94 17.50
N THR A 192 5.08 27.53 18.55
CA THR A 192 3.68 27.07 18.43
C THR A 192 2.81 28.16 17.80
N ALA A 193 2.90 29.40 18.30
CA ALA A 193 2.16 30.53 17.74
C ALA A 193 2.54 30.80 16.28
N ARG A 194 3.83 30.72 15.93
CA ARG A 194 4.32 30.88 14.56
C ARG A 194 3.79 29.82 13.61
N VAL A 195 3.72 28.55 14.02
CA VAL A 195 3.11 27.46 13.23
C VAL A 195 1.65 27.76 12.95
N ILE A 196 0.89 28.19 13.95
CA ILE A 196 -0.54 28.54 13.81
C ILE A 196 -0.71 29.76 12.88
N GLU A 197 0.13 30.78 13.03
CA GLU A 197 0.13 31.96 12.15
C GLU A 197 0.38 31.57 10.69
N GLN A 198 1.39 30.73 10.44
CA GLN A 198 1.71 30.23 9.10
C GLN A 198 0.53 29.46 8.50
N LEU A 199 -0.13 28.60 9.26
CA LEU A 199 -1.32 27.87 8.81
C LEU A 199 -2.50 28.81 8.52
N ASN A 200 -2.73 29.81 9.37
CA ASN A 200 -3.81 30.79 9.19
C ASN A 200 -3.59 31.71 7.99
N ALA A 201 -2.34 31.97 7.62
CA ALA A 201 -1.99 32.73 6.42
C ALA A 201 -2.28 31.98 5.10
N MET A 202 -2.47 30.66 5.16
CA MET A 202 -2.78 29.85 3.98
C MET A 202 -4.25 29.95 3.57
N ARG A 203 -4.52 29.74 2.29
CA ARG A 203 -5.89 29.56 1.78
C ARG A 203 -6.51 28.31 2.39
N GLU A 204 -7.82 28.29 2.59
CA GLU A 204 -8.53 27.18 3.25
C GLU A 204 -8.17 25.79 2.68
N VAL A 205 -8.23 25.62 1.36
CA VAL A 205 -7.91 24.34 0.70
C VAL A 205 -6.45 23.90 0.97
N GLU A 206 -5.52 24.84 0.91
CA GLU A 206 -4.09 24.59 1.17
C GLU A 206 -3.84 24.31 2.67
N ARG A 207 -4.52 25.05 3.55
CA ARG A 207 -4.47 24.88 4.99
C ARG A 207 -4.95 23.50 5.40
N LEU A 208 -6.09 23.04 4.87
CA LEU A 208 -6.63 21.71 5.15
C LEU A 208 -5.69 20.60 4.67
N ALA A 209 -5.15 20.71 3.44
CA ALA A 209 -4.19 19.76 2.92
C ALA A 209 -2.89 19.73 3.75
N THR A 210 -2.42 20.90 4.17
CA THR A 210 -1.20 21.03 4.98
C THR A 210 -1.41 20.51 6.39
N LEU A 211 -2.55 20.78 7.02
CA LEU A 211 -2.91 20.25 8.34
C LEU A 211 -2.94 18.72 8.34
N ALA A 212 -3.52 18.10 7.32
CA ALA A 212 -3.51 16.64 7.20
C ALA A 212 -2.07 16.07 7.19
N ILE A 213 -1.15 16.73 6.47
CA ILE A 213 0.27 16.32 6.43
C ILE A 213 0.96 16.58 7.77
N VAL A 214 0.71 17.72 8.42
CA VAL A 214 1.27 18.05 9.74
C VAL A 214 0.82 17.05 10.80
N LEU A 215 -0.47 16.74 10.85
CA LEU A 215 -1.05 15.79 11.80
C LEU A 215 -0.60 14.35 11.52
N GLY A 216 -0.34 14.00 10.25
CA GLY A 216 0.32 12.76 9.85
C GLY A 216 1.76 12.71 10.36
N LEU A 217 2.59 13.70 10.01
CA LEU A 217 3.98 13.81 10.46
C LEU A 217 4.14 13.64 11.97
N VAL A 218 3.29 14.32 12.75
CA VAL A 218 3.29 14.23 14.22
C VAL A 218 3.00 12.81 14.71
N ARG A 219 2.02 12.14 14.10
CA ARG A 219 1.59 10.79 14.48
C ARG A 219 2.62 9.74 14.07
N ASP A 220 3.03 9.78 12.81
CA ASP A 220 3.87 8.76 12.18
C ASP A 220 5.30 8.75 12.76
N ASN A 221 5.73 9.86 13.37
CA ASN A 221 7.05 9.97 14.01
C ASN A 221 6.95 10.13 15.55
N ASP A 222 5.79 9.84 16.14
CA ASP A 222 5.51 9.93 17.59
C ASP A 222 6.09 11.19 18.24
N LEU A 223 5.78 12.37 17.68
CA LEU A 223 6.31 13.66 18.12
C LEU A 223 5.65 14.11 19.44
N THR A 224 5.99 13.44 20.54
CA THR A 224 5.35 13.55 21.87
C THR A 224 5.41 14.95 22.50
N GLY A 225 6.40 15.77 22.14
CA GLY A 225 6.54 17.16 22.61
C GLY A 225 5.55 18.14 21.95
N THR A 226 4.78 17.72 20.95
CA THR A 226 3.84 18.59 20.22
C THR A 226 2.46 18.76 20.88
N GLY A 227 2.22 18.16 22.04
CA GLY A 227 0.95 18.30 22.79
C GLY A 227 0.42 19.75 22.91
N PRO A 228 1.24 20.74 23.31
CA PRO A 228 0.81 22.14 23.37
C PRO A 228 0.39 22.72 22.01
N LEU A 229 1.07 22.33 20.93
CA LEU A 229 0.69 22.73 19.57
C LEU A 229 -0.65 22.11 19.18
N LEU A 230 -0.87 20.83 19.44
CA LEU A 230 -2.12 20.15 19.13
C LEU A 230 -3.30 20.75 19.91
N ALA A 231 -3.12 21.05 21.19
CA ALA A 231 -4.09 21.79 21.98
C ALA A 231 -4.44 23.15 21.36
N ALA A 232 -3.40 23.92 21.01
CA ALA A 232 -3.58 25.25 20.42
C ALA A 232 -4.21 25.20 19.01
N LEU A 233 -3.92 24.19 18.20
CA LEU A 233 -4.61 23.94 16.93
C LEU A 233 -6.10 23.69 17.15
N CYS A 234 -6.43 22.87 18.13
CA CYS A 234 -7.83 22.57 18.40
C CYS A 234 -8.63 23.80 18.86
N ASP A 235 -7.98 24.77 19.51
CA ASP A 235 -8.60 26.03 19.96
C ASP A 235 -8.64 27.07 18.84
N ALA A 236 -7.56 27.20 18.05
CA ALA A 236 -7.47 28.11 16.91
C ALA A 236 -8.49 27.79 15.82
N PHE A 237 -8.86 26.51 15.67
CA PHE A 237 -9.83 26.03 14.69
C PHE A 237 -11.13 25.54 15.35
N ALA A 238 -11.54 26.17 16.47
CA ALA A 238 -12.74 25.76 17.20
C ALA A 238 -14.03 25.74 16.34
N ASP A 239 -14.13 26.65 15.38
CA ASP A 239 -15.27 26.78 14.47
C ASP A 239 -15.22 25.82 13.25
N ASP A 240 -14.11 25.10 13.05
CA ASP A 240 -13.95 24.09 12.01
C ASP A 240 -13.92 22.69 12.64
N ASP A 241 -15.10 22.06 12.73
CA ASP A 241 -15.28 20.73 13.32
C ASP A 241 -14.36 19.68 12.70
N ARG A 242 -14.02 19.79 11.41
CA ARG A 242 -13.16 18.80 10.77
C ARG A 242 -11.73 18.94 11.29
N VAL A 243 -11.17 20.14 11.21
CA VAL A 243 -9.80 20.41 11.68
C VAL A 243 -9.68 20.15 13.18
N ARG A 244 -10.66 20.61 13.97
CA ARG A 244 -10.69 20.40 15.41
C ARG A 244 -10.68 18.91 15.77
N HIS A 245 -11.51 18.09 15.12
CA HIS A 245 -11.56 16.66 15.41
C HIS A 245 -10.30 15.93 14.94
N ASP A 246 -9.75 16.26 13.76
CA ASP A 246 -8.51 15.66 13.28
C ASP A 246 -7.33 15.99 14.21
N ALA A 247 -7.22 17.26 14.65
CA ALA A 247 -6.21 17.69 15.60
C ALA A 247 -6.39 17.03 16.98
N LEU A 248 -7.63 16.89 17.46
CA LEU A 248 -7.95 16.18 18.70
C LEU A 248 -7.58 14.69 18.60
N GLY A 249 -7.79 14.06 17.45
CA GLY A 249 -7.41 12.67 17.21
C GLY A 249 -5.91 12.46 17.34
N THR A 250 -5.10 13.31 16.70
CA THR A 250 -3.65 13.29 16.88
C THR A 250 -3.26 13.63 18.33
N TYR A 251 -3.97 14.57 18.97
CA TYR A 251 -3.70 14.93 20.36
C TYR A 251 -3.93 13.76 21.33
N LEU A 252 -4.97 12.95 21.10
CA LEU A 252 -5.23 11.75 21.90
C LEU A 252 -4.10 10.72 21.79
N ILE A 253 -3.48 10.58 20.62
CA ILE A 253 -2.36 9.64 20.41
C ILE A 253 -1.09 10.14 21.13
N ILE A 254 -0.83 11.45 21.07
CA ILE A 254 0.38 12.10 21.57
C ILE A 254 0.34 12.35 23.09
N ASP A 255 -0.76 12.90 23.60
CA ASP A 255 -0.98 13.17 25.02
C ASP A 255 -2.43 12.78 25.42
N PRO A 256 -2.68 11.47 25.60
CA PRO A 256 -4.01 10.96 25.88
C PRO A 256 -4.59 11.48 27.20
N GLN A 257 -3.75 11.82 28.18
CA GLN A 257 -4.19 12.33 29.48
C GLN A 257 -4.78 13.73 29.35
N ALA A 258 -4.05 14.65 28.71
CA ALA A 258 -4.54 16.01 28.51
C ALA A 258 -5.70 16.06 27.50
N ALA A 259 -5.58 15.31 26.40
CA ALA A 259 -6.59 15.27 25.35
C ALA A 259 -7.89 14.57 25.77
N GLY A 260 -7.83 13.55 26.64
CA GLY A 260 -8.99 12.75 27.06
C GLY A 260 -10.09 13.57 27.73
N THR A 261 -9.72 14.61 28.50
CA THR A 261 -10.70 15.51 29.12
C THR A 261 -11.44 16.35 28.08
N ARG A 262 -10.70 16.86 27.08
CA ARG A 262 -11.25 17.66 25.99
C ARG A 262 -12.15 16.82 25.09
N TRP A 263 -11.68 15.63 24.73
CA TRP A 263 -12.47 14.66 23.99
C TRP A 263 -13.79 14.30 24.69
N ARG A 264 -13.77 14.04 26.00
CA ARG A 264 -14.98 13.71 26.75
C ARG A 264 -15.98 14.87 26.74
N LYS A 265 -15.48 16.11 26.88
CA LYS A 265 -16.31 17.31 26.75
C LYS A 265 -16.95 17.38 25.37
N ASP A 266 -16.17 17.23 24.30
CA ASP A 266 -16.67 17.29 22.93
C ASP A 266 -17.69 16.18 22.63
N PHE A 267 -17.46 14.96 23.12
CA PHE A 267 -18.37 13.83 22.96
C PHE A 267 -19.70 14.03 23.68
N THR A 268 -19.67 14.58 24.90
CA THR A 268 -20.89 14.80 25.70
C THR A 268 -21.70 16.02 25.27
N GLN A 269 -21.06 17.00 24.62
CA GLN A 269 -21.72 18.23 24.17
C GLN A 269 -22.31 18.13 22.76
N THR A 270 -21.88 17.15 21.96
CA THR A 270 -22.43 16.96 20.61
C THR A 270 -23.70 16.10 20.63
N ASP A 271 -24.74 16.56 19.94
CA ASP A 271 -25.96 15.77 19.70
C ASP A 271 -25.89 14.96 18.39
N SER A 272 -24.83 15.17 17.59
CA SER A 272 -24.67 14.49 16.30
C SER A 272 -24.08 13.09 16.49
N LEU A 273 -24.86 12.06 16.17
CA LEU A 273 -24.37 10.67 16.16
C LEU A 273 -23.12 10.50 15.27
N SER A 274 -23.08 11.16 14.11
CA SER A 274 -21.92 11.12 13.22
C SER A 274 -20.66 11.71 13.86
N ALA A 275 -20.82 12.81 14.61
CA ALA A 275 -19.71 13.41 15.38
C ALA A 275 -19.27 12.48 16.51
N LYS A 276 -20.20 11.86 17.25
CA LYS A 276 -19.88 10.84 18.29
C LYS A 276 -19.11 9.67 17.72
N VAL A 277 -19.54 9.11 16.59
CA VAL A 277 -18.85 8.00 15.91
C VAL A 277 -17.44 8.42 15.51
N ARG A 278 -17.26 9.61 14.92
CA ARG A 278 -15.92 10.12 14.56
C ARG A 278 -15.02 10.28 15.79
N LEU A 279 -15.54 10.90 16.84
CA LEU A 279 -14.83 11.05 18.12
C LEU A 279 -14.47 9.69 18.73
N MET A 280 -15.33 8.67 18.62
CA MET A 280 -15.01 7.33 19.08
C MET A 280 -13.89 6.68 18.27
N PHE A 281 -13.84 6.85 16.94
CA PHE A 281 -12.70 6.35 16.16
C PHE A 281 -11.38 6.99 16.60
N HIS A 282 -11.37 8.30 16.84
CA HIS A 282 -10.19 8.97 17.38
C HIS A 282 -9.76 8.42 18.75
N ALA A 283 -10.70 8.20 19.66
CA ALA A 283 -10.39 7.62 20.97
C ALA A 283 -9.97 6.15 20.89
N LEU A 284 -10.60 5.37 20.01
CA LEU A 284 -10.28 3.97 19.80
C LEU A 284 -8.84 3.78 19.30
N SER A 285 -8.38 4.61 18.36
CA SER A 285 -6.99 4.63 17.88
C SER A 285 -5.96 5.01 18.94
N ALA A 286 -6.37 5.65 20.03
CA ALA A 286 -5.49 6.03 21.15
C ALA A 286 -5.74 5.23 22.43
N ALA A 287 -6.68 4.28 22.41
CA ALA A 287 -7.29 3.76 23.62
C ALA A 287 -6.30 3.03 24.53
N ASP A 288 -5.29 2.36 23.98
CA ASP A 288 -4.24 1.65 24.74
C ASP A 288 -3.42 2.57 25.66
N ARG A 289 -3.46 3.89 25.42
CA ARG A 289 -2.79 4.92 26.22
C ARG A 289 -3.76 5.74 27.08
N MET A 290 -5.07 5.48 27.00
CA MET A 290 -6.12 6.21 27.71
C MET A 290 -6.58 5.49 28.98
N ASP A 291 -7.12 6.24 29.94
CA ASP A 291 -7.76 5.65 31.13
C ASP A 291 -9.12 5.05 30.76
N ALA A 292 -9.32 3.76 31.03
CA ALA A 292 -10.57 3.04 30.75
C ALA A 292 -11.82 3.69 31.39
N SER A 293 -11.65 4.44 32.49
CA SER A 293 -12.74 5.19 33.16
C SER A 293 -13.31 6.33 32.31
N LEU A 294 -12.61 6.79 31.28
CA LEU A 294 -13.13 7.74 30.30
C LEU A 294 -14.33 7.16 29.54
N PHE A 295 -14.33 5.85 29.28
CA PHE A 295 -15.37 5.15 28.53
C PHE A 295 -16.55 4.67 29.39
N ASN A 296 -16.36 4.48 30.70
CA ASN A 296 -17.39 3.91 31.59
C ASN A 296 -18.70 4.70 31.69
N ALA A 297 -18.66 6.01 31.44
CA ALA A 297 -19.83 6.88 31.54
C ALA A 297 -20.57 7.07 30.20
N LEU A 298 -20.05 6.47 29.11
CA LEU A 298 -20.64 6.62 27.78
C LEU A 298 -21.85 5.70 27.64
N LYS A 299 -22.84 6.19 26.89
CA LYS A 299 -24.04 5.42 26.55
C LYS A 299 -23.99 5.11 25.06
N ASP A 300 -24.39 3.89 24.70
CA ASP A 300 -24.49 3.42 23.31
C ASP A 300 -25.62 4.11 22.52
N GLU A 301 -26.55 4.77 23.22
CA GLU A 301 -27.73 5.46 22.67
C GLU A 301 -28.57 4.54 21.76
N GLY A 302 -28.52 3.23 21.99
CA GLY A 302 -29.18 2.22 21.16
C GLY A 302 -28.61 2.07 19.75
N ASN A 303 -27.43 2.64 19.45
CA ASN A 303 -26.75 2.47 18.18
C ASN A 303 -25.71 1.32 18.26
N PRO A 304 -25.86 0.23 17.49
CA PRO A 304 -24.96 -0.93 17.58
C PRO A 304 -23.48 -0.61 17.29
N LEU A 305 -23.21 0.29 16.33
CA LEU A 305 -21.85 0.70 16.02
C LEU A 305 -21.23 1.49 17.16
N LEU A 306 -21.96 2.45 17.72
CA LEU A 306 -21.48 3.24 18.85
C LEU A 306 -21.21 2.36 20.07
N GLY A 307 -22.11 1.42 20.38
CA GLY A 307 -21.90 0.43 21.44
C GLY A 307 -20.63 -0.40 21.23
N ALA A 308 -20.47 -0.99 20.04
CA ALA A 308 -19.28 -1.78 19.71
C ALA A 308 -17.99 -0.96 19.79
N LEU A 309 -18.00 0.31 19.35
CA LEU A 309 -16.86 1.22 19.48
C LEU A 309 -16.51 1.53 20.94
N ILE A 310 -17.51 1.76 21.79
CA ILE A 310 -17.32 2.02 23.22
C ILE A 310 -16.71 0.79 23.90
N ASP A 311 -17.26 -0.40 23.63
CA ASP A 311 -16.79 -1.65 24.22
C ASP A 311 -15.36 -1.98 23.77
N ALA A 312 -15.06 -1.84 22.48
CA ALA A 312 -13.71 -2.03 21.95
C ALA A 312 -12.70 -1.03 22.53
N ALA A 313 -13.06 0.25 22.64
CA ALA A 313 -12.18 1.27 23.21
C ALA A 313 -11.91 1.00 24.70
N LYS A 314 -12.95 0.62 25.46
CA LYS A 314 -12.82 0.24 26.86
C LYS A 314 -11.95 -1.01 27.04
N ALA A 315 -12.15 -2.04 26.22
CA ALA A 315 -11.38 -3.27 26.25
C ALA A 315 -9.89 -2.99 25.96
N ARG A 316 -9.61 -2.21 24.92
CA ARG A 316 -8.26 -1.77 24.55
C ARG A 316 -7.58 -0.94 25.65
N ALA A 317 -8.27 0.04 26.20
CA ALA A 317 -7.77 0.84 27.32
C ALA A 317 -7.50 0.04 28.60
N SER A 318 -8.15 -1.10 28.76
CA SER A 318 -7.93 -2.01 29.90
C SER A 318 -6.83 -3.05 29.63
N GLY A 319 -6.17 -3.01 28.46
CA GLY A 319 -5.22 -4.03 28.03
C GLY A 319 -5.84 -5.39 27.70
N ASN A 320 -7.18 -5.46 27.64
CA ASN A 320 -7.97 -6.68 27.46
C ASN A 320 -8.77 -6.61 26.16
N LEU A 321 -8.18 -6.09 25.08
CA LEU A 321 -8.81 -6.16 23.76
C LEU A 321 -8.93 -7.63 23.36
N ASP A 322 -10.13 -8.16 23.53
CA ASP A 322 -10.43 -9.55 23.23
C ASP A 322 -11.01 -9.70 21.83
N THR A 323 -11.01 -10.94 21.36
CA THR A 323 -11.57 -11.32 20.06
C THR A 323 -13.03 -10.88 19.93
N GLN A 324 -13.85 -10.95 21.00
CA GLN A 324 -15.29 -10.66 20.92
C GLN A 324 -15.57 -9.18 20.61
N ALA A 325 -14.82 -8.25 21.20
CA ALA A 325 -14.95 -6.83 20.90
C ALA A 325 -14.63 -6.52 19.42
N LEU A 326 -13.65 -7.21 18.84
CA LEU A 326 -13.26 -7.06 17.43
C LEU A 326 -14.31 -7.66 16.48
N LEU A 327 -14.84 -8.85 16.82
CA LEU A 327 -15.93 -9.48 16.06
C LEU A 327 -17.17 -8.58 16.06
N ALA A 328 -17.53 -7.99 17.21
CA ALA A 328 -18.66 -7.07 17.31
C ALA A 328 -18.51 -5.85 16.38
N LEU A 329 -17.29 -5.29 16.26
CA LEU A 329 -17.00 -4.21 15.32
C LEU A 329 -17.17 -4.65 13.86
N ILE A 330 -16.68 -5.84 13.49
CA ILE A 330 -16.87 -6.40 12.15
C ILE A 330 -18.37 -6.60 11.87
N ASP A 331 -19.14 -7.05 12.85
CA ASP A 331 -20.55 -7.38 12.71
C ASP A 331 -21.44 -6.16 12.46
N THR A 332 -20.99 -4.96 12.84
CA THR A 332 -21.64 -3.70 12.47
C THR A 332 -21.73 -3.50 10.96
N GLY A 333 -20.84 -4.14 10.18
CA GLY A 333 -20.69 -3.90 8.75
C GLY A 333 -20.18 -2.50 8.40
N HIS A 334 -19.77 -1.70 9.38
CA HIS A 334 -19.30 -0.34 9.14
C HIS A 334 -17.88 -0.37 8.57
N ARG A 335 -17.70 0.24 7.39
CA ARG A 335 -16.43 0.23 6.65
C ARG A 335 -15.24 0.66 7.53
N ALA A 336 -15.33 1.78 8.23
CA ALA A 336 -14.22 2.28 9.04
C ALA A 336 -13.93 1.41 10.28
N ALA A 337 -14.93 0.72 10.82
CA ALA A 337 -14.73 -0.21 11.93
C ALA A 337 -13.97 -1.45 11.46
N MET A 338 -14.33 -1.96 10.28
CA MET A 338 -13.62 -3.08 9.65
C MET A 338 -12.16 -2.72 9.35
N PHE A 339 -11.89 -1.57 8.71
CA PHE A 339 -10.51 -1.13 8.47
C PHE A 339 -9.71 -0.98 9.77
N TRP A 340 -10.31 -0.37 10.80
CA TRP A 340 -9.64 -0.25 12.09
C TRP A 340 -9.30 -1.63 12.68
N VAL A 341 -10.23 -2.59 12.63
CA VAL A 341 -9.97 -3.95 13.12
C VAL A 341 -8.83 -4.61 12.36
N ILE A 342 -8.81 -4.52 11.02
CA ILE A 342 -7.76 -5.13 10.20
C ILE A 342 -6.39 -4.50 10.46
N ASP A 343 -6.32 -3.17 10.57
CA ASP A 343 -5.09 -2.43 10.87
C ASP A 343 -4.48 -2.82 12.24
N HIS A 344 -5.32 -3.13 13.23
CA HIS A 344 -4.86 -3.44 14.59
C HIS A 344 -4.79 -4.94 14.89
N VAL A 345 -5.19 -5.80 13.96
CA VAL A 345 -5.08 -7.25 14.13
C VAL A 345 -3.63 -7.72 13.99
N GLU A 346 -2.80 -6.92 13.31
CA GLU A 346 -1.38 -7.21 13.11
C GLU A 346 -0.62 -7.30 14.44
N ASP A 347 -0.99 -6.47 15.42
CA ASP A 347 -0.40 -6.44 16.77
C ASP A 347 -0.86 -7.59 17.69
N LEU A 348 -1.82 -8.41 17.25
CA LEU A 348 -2.37 -9.49 18.06
C LEU A 348 -1.60 -10.79 17.83
N PRO A 349 -1.48 -11.64 18.89
CA PRO A 349 -0.98 -12.99 18.72
C PRO A 349 -1.94 -13.83 17.87
N ASP A 350 -1.43 -14.83 17.16
CA ASP A 350 -2.17 -15.59 16.16
C ASP A 350 -3.44 -16.25 16.71
N GLU A 351 -3.44 -16.70 17.96
CA GLU A 351 -4.62 -17.32 18.59
C GLU A 351 -5.82 -16.36 18.66
N ARG A 352 -5.57 -15.05 18.62
CA ARG A 352 -6.60 -14.01 18.58
C ARG A 352 -6.78 -13.41 17.18
N ALA A 353 -5.69 -13.23 16.44
CA ALA A 353 -5.72 -12.60 15.12
C ALA A 353 -6.46 -13.47 14.09
N VAL A 354 -6.13 -14.76 14.01
CA VAL A 354 -6.66 -15.69 13.02
C VAL A 354 -8.19 -15.78 13.08
N PRO A 355 -8.85 -15.96 14.25
CA PRO A 355 -10.31 -15.95 14.32
C PRO A 355 -10.97 -14.65 13.87
N VAL A 356 -10.34 -13.49 14.14
CA VAL A 356 -10.86 -12.17 13.75
C VAL A 356 -10.80 -11.99 12.24
N LEU A 357 -9.64 -12.26 11.65
CA LEU A 357 -9.41 -12.22 10.21
C LEU A 357 -10.35 -13.19 9.47
N ARG A 358 -10.46 -14.42 9.99
CA ARG A 358 -11.36 -15.43 9.46
C ARG A 358 -12.81 -14.99 9.48
N HIS A 359 -13.26 -14.35 10.56
CA HIS A 359 -14.63 -13.81 10.64
C HIS A 359 -14.87 -12.68 9.62
N ALA A 360 -13.90 -11.79 9.42
CA ALA A 360 -13.99 -10.74 8.41
C ALA A 360 -14.12 -11.32 6.98
N VAL A 361 -13.32 -12.33 6.67
CA VAL A 361 -13.39 -13.08 5.40
C VAL A 361 -14.75 -13.79 5.28
N ASP A 362 -15.18 -14.52 6.30
CA ASP A 362 -16.44 -15.27 6.31
C ASP A 362 -17.65 -14.36 6.10
N ARG A 363 -17.67 -13.20 6.74
CA ARG A 363 -18.72 -12.20 6.56
C ARG A 363 -18.78 -11.67 5.13
N ALA A 364 -17.62 -11.37 4.55
CA ALA A 364 -17.55 -10.91 3.16
C ALA A 364 -18.02 -11.99 2.19
N VAL A 365 -17.62 -13.26 2.41
CA VAL A 365 -18.09 -14.42 1.62
C VAL A 365 -19.57 -14.67 1.81
N ALA A 366 -20.13 -14.43 3.00
CA ALA A 366 -21.55 -14.64 3.32
C ALA A 366 -22.50 -13.56 2.78
N ARG A 367 -21.99 -12.48 2.16
CA ARG A 367 -22.82 -11.37 1.66
C ARG A 367 -23.91 -11.82 0.67
N GLU A 368 -25.05 -11.13 0.66
CA GLU A 368 -26.19 -11.48 -0.20
C GLU A 368 -25.86 -11.27 -1.69
N ASP A 369 -25.24 -10.14 -2.03
CA ASP A 369 -24.85 -9.82 -3.41
C ASP A 369 -23.45 -10.35 -3.74
N LYS A 370 -23.40 -11.50 -4.44
CA LYS A 370 -22.14 -12.14 -4.89
C LYS A 370 -21.49 -11.41 -6.07
N HIS A 371 -22.19 -10.49 -6.71
CA HIS A 371 -21.66 -9.68 -7.82
C HIS A 371 -21.09 -8.35 -7.34
N ALA A 372 -21.42 -7.94 -6.11
CA ALA A 372 -20.82 -6.76 -5.49
C ALA A 372 -19.29 -6.96 -5.37
N PRO A 373 -18.50 -5.95 -5.73
CA PRO A 373 -17.05 -6.01 -5.58
C PRO A 373 -16.69 -6.20 -4.12
N VAL A 374 -15.69 -7.04 -3.87
CA VAL A 374 -15.12 -7.19 -2.53
C VAL A 374 -14.51 -5.87 -2.05
N THR A 375 -14.62 -5.62 -0.75
CA THR A 375 -14.07 -4.40 -0.16
C THR A 375 -12.54 -4.51 -0.03
N PRO A 376 -11.79 -3.39 0.02
CA PRO A 376 -10.35 -3.48 0.27
C PRO A 376 -10.03 -4.12 1.63
N ALA A 377 -10.89 -3.90 2.64
CA ALA A 377 -10.76 -4.57 3.94
C ALA A 377 -10.90 -6.11 3.86
N PHE A 378 -11.66 -6.65 2.89
CA PHE A 378 -11.67 -8.09 2.63
C PHE A 378 -10.33 -8.57 2.08
N ALA A 379 -9.76 -7.85 1.11
CA ALA A 379 -8.48 -8.22 0.52
C ALA A 379 -7.35 -8.17 1.57
N GLU A 380 -7.34 -7.15 2.43
CA GLU A 380 -6.40 -7.04 3.55
C GLU A 380 -6.62 -8.15 4.59
N ALA A 381 -7.89 -8.45 4.96
CA ALA A 381 -8.20 -9.55 5.87
C ALA A 381 -7.76 -10.92 5.33
N ALA A 382 -8.00 -11.17 4.04
CA ALA A 382 -7.59 -12.40 3.39
C ALA A 382 -6.06 -12.51 3.31
N ALA A 383 -5.35 -11.41 2.98
CA ALA A 383 -3.89 -11.40 2.94
C ALA A 383 -3.27 -11.60 4.33
N GLY A 384 -3.79 -10.90 5.34
CA GLY A 384 -3.37 -11.09 6.74
C GLY A 384 -3.63 -12.50 7.25
N LEU A 385 -4.71 -13.14 6.82
CA LEU A 385 -5.00 -14.54 7.16
C LEU A 385 -4.05 -15.51 6.43
N ALA A 386 -3.79 -15.27 5.14
CA ALA A 386 -2.87 -16.08 4.35
C ALA A 386 -1.45 -16.11 4.95
N GLY A 387 -0.95 -14.96 5.40
CA GLY A 387 0.39 -14.87 6.01
C GLY A 387 0.50 -15.36 7.44
N ARG A 388 -0.60 -15.82 8.06
CA ARG A 388 -0.60 -16.39 9.42
C ARG A 388 -1.01 -17.85 9.45
N ASP A 389 -2.10 -18.18 8.74
CA ASP A 389 -2.66 -19.53 8.67
C ASP A 389 -3.48 -19.67 7.37
N ALA A 390 -2.78 -19.95 6.27
CA ALA A 390 -3.39 -20.08 4.93
C ALA A 390 -4.46 -21.17 4.84
N ASP A 391 -4.37 -22.22 5.66
CA ASP A 391 -5.36 -23.32 5.70
C ASP A 391 -6.75 -22.80 6.09
N GLN A 392 -6.82 -21.71 6.84
CA GLN A 392 -8.07 -21.04 7.20
C GLN A 392 -8.75 -20.37 6.00
N LEU A 393 -8.12 -20.27 4.83
CA LEU A 393 -8.75 -19.75 3.62
C LEU A 393 -9.38 -20.83 2.75
N VAL A 394 -9.10 -22.12 2.99
CA VAL A 394 -9.63 -23.24 2.18
C VAL A 394 -11.15 -23.32 2.22
N GLU A 395 -11.74 -23.28 3.42
CA GLU A 395 -13.21 -23.38 3.56
C GLU A 395 -13.95 -22.14 3.02
N PRO A 396 -13.51 -20.88 3.26
CA PRO A 396 -14.05 -19.71 2.58
C PRO A 396 -13.97 -19.82 1.07
N LEU A 397 -12.81 -20.24 0.54
CA LEU A 397 -12.59 -20.42 -0.89
C LEU A 397 -13.59 -21.43 -1.49
N ARG A 398 -13.73 -22.61 -0.88
CA ARG A 398 -14.69 -23.63 -1.31
C ARG A 398 -16.12 -23.14 -1.31
N ARG A 399 -16.55 -22.40 -0.28
CA ARG A 399 -17.89 -21.80 -0.24
C ARG A 399 -18.07 -20.75 -1.32
N SER A 400 -17.05 -19.95 -1.62
CA SER A 400 -17.08 -18.97 -2.71
C SER A 400 -17.17 -19.66 -4.08
N VAL A 401 -16.41 -20.73 -4.30
CA VAL A 401 -16.50 -21.58 -5.51
C VAL A 401 -17.89 -22.20 -5.64
N ALA A 402 -18.41 -22.85 -4.59
CA ALA A 402 -19.73 -23.48 -4.59
C ALA A 402 -20.87 -22.49 -4.85
N SER A 403 -20.72 -21.24 -4.39
CA SER A 403 -21.69 -20.16 -4.61
C SER A 403 -21.43 -19.33 -5.87
N ARG A 404 -20.40 -19.66 -6.66
CA ARG A 404 -19.96 -18.94 -7.87
C ARG A 404 -19.68 -17.45 -7.62
N ASP A 405 -19.15 -17.13 -6.43
CA ASP A 405 -18.70 -15.78 -6.08
C ASP A 405 -17.29 -15.54 -6.62
N ILE A 406 -17.21 -15.26 -7.92
CA ILE A 406 -15.95 -15.04 -8.65
C ILE A 406 -15.08 -13.99 -7.97
N THR A 407 -15.69 -12.90 -7.47
CA THR A 407 -14.93 -11.81 -6.84
C THR A 407 -14.30 -12.20 -5.51
N ALA A 408 -14.95 -13.05 -4.72
CA ALA A 408 -14.36 -13.59 -3.50
C ALA A 408 -13.30 -14.66 -3.79
N VAL A 409 -13.52 -15.53 -4.78
CA VAL A 409 -12.53 -16.51 -5.24
C VAL A 409 -11.25 -15.80 -5.67
N ASP A 410 -11.35 -14.84 -6.57
CA ASP A 410 -10.23 -14.01 -7.03
C ASP A 410 -9.49 -13.34 -5.86
N GLY A 411 -10.24 -12.70 -4.95
CA GLY A 411 -9.64 -11.99 -3.83
C GLY A 411 -8.89 -12.91 -2.86
N ILE A 412 -9.39 -14.13 -2.61
CA ILE A 412 -8.71 -15.12 -1.77
C ILE A 412 -7.46 -15.67 -2.48
N LEU A 413 -7.55 -16.03 -3.77
CA LEU A 413 -6.41 -16.54 -4.52
C LEU A 413 -5.29 -15.48 -4.65
N VAL A 414 -5.65 -14.22 -4.88
CA VAL A 414 -4.69 -13.10 -4.89
C VAL A 414 -4.08 -12.87 -3.52
N ALA A 415 -4.84 -13.05 -2.43
CA ALA A 415 -4.30 -12.97 -1.08
C ALA A 415 -3.26 -14.08 -0.81
N LEU A 416 -3.58 -15.32 -1.20
CA LEU A 416 -2.66 -16.46 -1.09
C LEU A 416 -1.36 -16.24 -1.88
N LEU A 417 -1.45 -15.76 -3.12
CA LEU A 417 -0.28 -15.43 -3.96
C LEU A 417 0.67 -14.41 -3.34
N ARG A 418 0.14 -13.49 -2.52
CA ARG A 418 0.89 -12.36 -1.98
C ARG A 418 1.50 -12.60 -0.61
N ALA A 419 0.91 -13.47 0.20
CA ALA A 419 1.21 -13.54 1.62
C ALA A 419 1.35 -14.96 2.17
N SER A 420 1.01 -16.00 1.41
CA SER A 420 1.17 -17.38 1.89
C SER A 420 2.63 -17.84 1.81
N ASP A 421 2.98 -18.85 2.61
CA ASP A 421 4.24 -19.60 2.50
C ASP A 421 4.09 -20.91 1.70
N GLY A 422 2.89 -21.17 1.17
CA GLY A 422 2.57 -22.44 0.53
C GLY A 422 1.18 -22.47 -0.13
N VAL A 423 0.89 -23.57 -0.82
CA VAL A 423 -0.48 -23.89 -1.26
C VAL A 423 -1.22 -24.56 -0.11
N PRO A 424 -2.38 -24.03 0.35
CA PRO A 424 -3.07 -24.57 1.52
C PRO A 424 -3.99 -25.77 1.20
N TRP A 425 -3.89 -26.34 -0.01
CA TRP A 425 -4.62 -27.53 -0.42
C TRP A 425 -3.71 -28.50 -1.18
N ASP A 426 -4.09 -29.77 -1.17
CA ASP A 426 -3.51 -30.82 -1.98
C ASP A 426 -4.41 -31.13 -3.20
N ALA A 427 -3.93 -32.00 -4.10
CA ALA A 427 -4.68 -32.42 -5.28
C ALA A 427 -6.03 -33.10 -4.98
N SER A 428 -6.24 -33.65 -3.78
CA SER A 428 -7.52 -34.25 -3.37
C SER A 428 -8.51 -33.24 -2.78
N THR A 429 -8.00 -32.07 -2.42
CA THR A 429 -8.71 -31.02 -1.70
C THR A 429 -8.81 -29.72 -2.50
N GLU A 430 -8.17 -29.65 -3.68
CA GLU A 430 -8.26 -28.54 -4.62
C GLU A 430 -9.72 -28.29 -5.04
N PRO A 431 -10.20 -27.03 -4.99
CA PRO A 431 -11.54 -26.69 -5.48
C PRO A 431 -11.70 -26.91 -6.99
N GLU A 432 -12.86 -27.40 -7.42
CA GLU A 432 -13.23 -27.36 -8.84
C GLU A 432 -13.52 -25.91 -9.27
N TRP A 433 -12.57 -25.29 -9.96
CA TRP A 433 -12.63 -23.88 -10.35
C TRP A 433 -13.84 -23.57 -11.24
N THR A 434 -14.56 -22.49 -10.92
CA THR A 434 -15.79 -22.08 -11.63
C THR A 434 -15.54 -21.39 -12.96
N ASP A 435 -14.31 -20.91 -13.18
CA ASP A 435 -13.92 -20.11 -14.33
C ASP A 435 -12.41 -20.19 -14.57
N ASP A 436 -12.02 -19.93 -15.82
CA ASP A 436 -10.62 -20.03 -16.27
C ASP A 436 -9.67 -19.08 -15.52
N ARG A 437 -10.18 -18.01 -14.92
CA ARG A 437 -9.37 -17.01 -14.20
C ARG A 437 -8.95 -17.54 -12.84
N ALA A 438 -9.89 -18.13 -12.10
CA ALA A 438 -9.59 -18.83 -10.85
C ALA A 438 -8.61 -19.99 -11.07
N GLU A 439 -8.82 -20.80 -12.12
CA GLU A 439 -7.89 -21.87 -12.49
C GLU A 439 -6.49 -21.32 -12.81
N ALA A 440 -6.41 -20.23 -13.58
CA ALA A 440 -5.13 -19.59 -13.90
C ALA A 440 -4.42 -19.02 -12.66
N LEU A 441 -5.14 -18.43 -11.70
CA LEU A 441 -4.56 -17.99 -10.43
C LEU A 441 -4.05 -19.18 -9.59
N SER A 442 -4.79 -20.29 -9.55
CA SER A 442 -4.32 -21.53 -8.90
C SER A 442 -3.01 -22.03 -9.51
N ILE A 443 -2.93 -22.08 -10.84
CA ILE A 443 -1.71 -22.50 -11.55
C ILE A 443 -0.51 -21.60 -11.21
N VAL A 444 -0.70 -20.28 -11.12
CA VAL A 444 0.37 -19.35 -10.71
C VAL A 444 0.77 -19.58 -9.26
N LEU A 445 -0.19 -19.87 -8.37
CA LEU A 445 0.06 -20.14 -6.95
C LEU A 445 0.91 -21.41 -6.77
N HIS A 446 0.53 -22.51 -7.42
CA HIS A 446 1.31 -23.74 -7.42
C HIS A 446 2.71 -23.52 -8.00
N ALA A 447 2.84 -22.80 -9.12
CA ALA A 447 4.14 -22.52 -9.71
C ALA A 447 5.09 -21.73 -8.78
N GLN A 448 4.54 -20.82 -7.97
CA GLN A 448 5.32 -19.98 -7.06
C GLN A 448 5.79 -20.74 -5.82
N PHE A 449 4.91 -21.55 -5.21
CA PHE A 449 5.19 -22.18 -3.92
C PHE A 449 5.58 -23.66 -4.01
N GLU A 450 5.26 -24.31 -5.12
CA GLU A 450 5.59 -25.70 -5.39
C GLU A 450 6.35 -25.81 -6.72
N PRO A 451 7.51 -25.14 -6.88
CA PRO A 451 8.23 -25.11 -8.15
C PRO A 451 8.65 -26.50 -8.66
N GLY A 452 8.70 -27.50 -7.78
CA GLY A 452 8.91 -28.90 -8.17
C GLY A 452 7.81 -29.47 -9.09
N GLU A 453 6.60 -28.93 -9.06
CA GLU A 453 5.53 -29.34 -10.01
C GLU A 453 5.85 -28.94 -11.45
N LEU A 454 6.68 -27.90 -11.64
CA LEU A 454 7.10 -27.44 -12.98
C LEU A 454 8.11 -28.39 -13.65
N GLU A 455 8.57 -29.44 -12.95
CA GLU A 455 9.30 -30.56 -13.57
C GLU A 455 8.38 -31.39 -14.49
N ASP A 456 7.07 -31.41 -14.22
CA ASP A 456 6.06 -32.02 -15.09
C ASP A 456 5.74 -31.10 -16.28
N GLU A 457 5.86 -31.65 -17.50
CA GLU A 457 5.56 -30.91 -18.73
C GLU A 457 4.11 -30.43 -18.77
N ALA A 458 3.16 -31.19 -18.20
CA ALA A 458 1.75 -30.79 -18.22
C ALA A 458 1.48 -29.54 -17.38
N HIS A 459 2.07 -29.44 -16.18
CA HIS A 459 1.96 -28.24 -15.34
C HIS A 459 2.68 -27.05 -15.97
N ARG A 460 3.87 -27.27 -16.52
CA ARG A 460 4.60 -26.25 -17.26
C ARG A 460 3.81 -25.72 -18.46
N GLU A 461 3.19 -26.58 -19.27
CA GLU A 461 2.35 -26.17 -20.40
C GLU A 461 1.13 -25.35 -19.96
N LYS A 462 0.51 -25.70 -18.82
CA LYS A 462 -0.59 -24.91 -18.24
C LYS A 462 -0.11 -23.50 -17.86
N LEU A 463 1.02 -23.39 -17.15
CA LEU A 463 1.59 -22.10 -16.76
C LEU A 463 1.96 -21.22 -17.97
N GLU A 464 2.50 -21.84 -19.02
CA GLU A 464 2.81 -21.14 -20.27
C GLU A 464 1.54 -20.59 -20.94
N ARG A 465 0.46 -21.36 -20.93
CA ARG A 465 -0.84 -20.85 -21.41
C ARG A 465 -1.29 -19.65 -20.58
N VAL A 466 -1.15 -19.69 -19.25
CA VAL A 466 -1.46 -18.53 -18.40
C VAL A 466 -0.64 -17.31 -18.80
N ALA A 467 0.68 -17.46 -18.98
CA ALA A 467 1.56 -16.38 -19.44
C ALA A 467 1.10 -15.77 -20.78
N LEU A 468 0.67 -16.62 -21.72
CA LEU A 468 0.16 -16.21 -23.03
C LEU A 468 -1.24 -15.58 -23.00
N GLY A 469 -1.88 -15.53 -21.82
CA GLY A 469 -3.15 -14.83 -21.59
C GLY A 469 -4.38 -15.73 -21.60
N PHE A 470 -4.20 -17.05 -21.67
CA PHE A 470 -5.29 -17.98 -21.38
C PHE A 470 -5.67 -17.85 -19.89
N GLY A 471 -6.97 -17.80 -19.58
CA GLY A 471 -7.46 -17.52 -18.21
C GLY A 471 -7.76 -16.04 -17.92
N GLY A 472 -7.41 -15.11 -18.81
CA GLY A 472 -7.82 -13.71 -18.67
C GLY A 472 -7.20 -12.97 -17.48
N LEU A 473 -6.03 -13.41 -17.01
CA LEU A 473 -5.31 -12.73 -15.93
C LEU A 473 -4.75 -11.36 -16.37
N PRO A 474 -4.72 -10.38 -15.45
CA PRO A 474 -3.98 -9.13 -15.63
C PRO A 474 -2.50 -9.36 -15.98
N GLN A 475 -1.87 -8.37 -16.62
CA GLN A 475 -0.48 -8.47 -17.09
C GLN A 475 0.50 -8.84 -15.96
N MET A 476 0.29 -8.37 -14.73
CA MET A 476 1.16 -8.67 -13.57
C MET A 476 1.38 -10.19 -13.37
N PHE A 477 0.31 -10.98 -13.34
CA PHE A 477 0.40 -12.42 -13.12
C PHE A 477 0.92 -13.16 -14.36
N ARG A 478 0.60 -12.65 -15.56
CA ARG A 478 1.11 -13.21 -16.82
C ARG A 478 2.63 -13.09 -16.93
N VAL A 479 3.17 -11.97 -16.45
CA VAL A 479 4.62 -11.71 -16.41
C VAL A 479 5.30 -12.63 -15.40
N GLN A 480 4.71 -12.81 -14.21
CA GLN A 480 5.20 -13.81 -13.24
C GLN A 480 5.17 -15.23 -13.82
N ALA A 481 4.06 -15.64 -14.42
CA ALA A 481 3.93 -16.94 -15.08
C ALA A 481 4.97 -17.13 -16.20
N ALA A 482 5.22 -16.10 -17.00
CA ALA A 482 6.23 -16.14 -18.07
C ALA A 482 7.65 -16.32 -17.52
N TRP A 483 7.98 -15.60 -16.44
CA TRP A 483 9.26 -15.73 -15.75
C TRP A 483 9.45 -17.14 -15.20
N MET A 484 8.53 -17.61 -14.34
CA MET A 484 8.61 -18.94 -13.72
C MET A 484 8.67 -20.07 -14.78
N SER A 485 7.93 -19.94 -15.88
CA SER A 485 7.98 -20.92 -16.99
C SER A 485 9.36 -20.99 -17.66
N LEU A 486 10.02 -19.84 -17.86
CA LEU A 486 11.34 -19.77 -18.48
C LEU A 486 12.44 -20.21 -17.52
N GLU A 487 12.32 -19.85 -16.24
CA GLU A 487 13.21 -20.28 -15.17
C GLU A 487 13.20 -21.81 -15.02
N ALA A 488 12.01 -22.43 -14.96
CA ALA A 488 11.85 -23.88 -14.89
C ALA A 488 12.42 -24.63 -16.12
N ARG A 489 12.68 -23.92 -17.23
CA ARG A 489 13.35 -24.43 -18.43
C ARG A 489 14.87 -24.21 -18.43
N GLY A 490 15.41 -23.56 -17.38
CA GLY A 490 16.82 -23.15 -17.30
C GLY A 490 17.16 -21.95 -18.20
N GLU A 491 16.15 -21.22 -18.69
CA GLU A 491 16.31 -20.10 -19.64
C GLU A 491 16.30 -18.72 -18.94
N GLY A 492 16.26 -18.68 -17.60
CA GLY A 492 16.23 -17.44 -16.80
C GLY A 492 17.35 -16.46 -17.17
N ARG A 493 18.60 -16.92 -17.21
CA ARG A 493 19.75 -16.07 -17.60
C ARG A 493 19.63 -15.51 -19.01
N ARG A 494 19.12 -16.32 -19.95
CA ARG A 494 18.97 -15.94 -21.35
C ARG A 494 17.91 -14.84 -21.49
N VAL A 495 16.77 -14.98 -20.81
CA VAL A 495 15.71 -13.97 -20.88
C VAL A 495 16.09 -12.71 -20.12
N THR A 496 16.79 -12.80 -18.98
CA THR A 496 17.36 -11.64 -18.28
C THR A 496 18.30 -10.86 -19.21
N ALA A 497 19.19 -11.53 -19.93
CA ALA A 497 20.06 -10.89 -20.93
C ALA A 497 19.25 -10.20 -22.05
N GLN A 498 18.17 -10.82 -22.52
CA GLN A 498 17.29 -10.24 -23.53
C GLN A 498 16.55 -9.00 -23.03
N LEU A 499 16.03 -9.00 -21.80
CA LEU A 499 15.36 -7.85 -21.18
C LEU A 499 16.31 -6.66 -21.04
N MET A 500 17.57 -6.92 -20.69
CA MET A 500 18.61 -5.88 -20.64
C MET A 500 18.98 -5.35 -22.02
N ALA A 501 18.89 -6.16 -23.08
CA ALA A 501 19.15 -5.71 -24.45
C ALA A 501 17.99 -4.90 -25.04
N GLY A 502 16.74 -5.34 -24.86
CA GLY A 502 15.55 -4.69 -25.42
C GLY A 502 15.24 -3.31 -24.81
N THR A 503 15.80 -3.03 -23.64
CA THR A 503 15.72 -1.71 -23.00
C THR A 503 16.65 -0.67 -23.65
N GLY A 504 17.70 -1.07 -24.35
CA GLY A 504 18.71 -0.15 -24.91
C GLY A 504 18.31 0.63 -26.16
N SER A 505 17.27 0.21 -26.90
CA SER A 505 16.96 0.77 -28.22
C SER A 505 16.04 2.00 -28.21
N ALA A 506 15.55 2.43 -27.05
CA ALA A 506 14.63 3.58 -26.91
C ALA A 506 15.31 4.87 -26.40
N ASP A 507 16.60 4.80 -26.06
CA ASP A 507 17.40 5.92 -25.53
C ASP A 507 18.43 6.49 -26.54
N GLU A 508 18.38 6.05 -27.81
CA GLU A 508 18.93 6.74 -28.98
C GLU A 508 17.82 7.50 -29.71
#